data_AF-V9E6Y5-F1
#
_entry.id   AF-V9E6Y5-F1
#
_cell.length_a   1.000
_cell.length_b   1.000
_cell.length_c   1.000
_cell.angle_alpha   90.00
_cell.angle_beta   90.00
_cell.angle_gamma   90.00
#
_symmetry.space_group_name_H-M   'P 1'
#
loop_
_entity.id
_entity.type
_entity.pdbx_description
1 polymer ?
#
loop_
_entity_poly.entity_id
_entity_poly.type
_entity_poly.pdbx_seq_one_letter_code
_entity_poly.pdbx_strand_id
1 'polypeptide(L)'
;MSSLLDVAKAMNAEAASNSATLSLVDVAKAEHSTKPMTLMDVAKQETQPKQTLHQLAQEIDKEDRSRIQGAIDSTAKEVKLERQELRSQALKQTAVQLRQEEQQAAQILQNKVAETSNVKRDDADADSDKESDDEGYSSFEDDVPTKNKKQKEIVESEEEEPADKEESYEPPPRTTPSESNKSKEFMRAVYRADKYQVRDMLNDEVVDANIADQHGWSGLHWAASQNHDEILKFLLQKGVEVNAIDQINGWTALHVAIVREAVSCVSILLSSGADPRIRDNYGDTVVECLQAASRKNKLKMLQLLQKARSNNQ
;
A
#
# COMPACT_ATOMS: atom_id res chain seq x y z
N MET A 1 -26.33 -29.82 1.57
CA MET A 1 -26.42 -29.47 0.13
C MET A 1 -27.57 -28.51 -0.21
N SER A 2 -28.52 -28.19 0.68
CA SER A 2 -29.59 -27.22 0.36
C SER A 2 -29.19 -25.74 0.36
N SER A 3 -28.23 -25.28 1.17
CA SER A 3 -28.03 -23.82 1.36
C SER A 3 -27.40 -23.09 0.16
N LEU A 4 -26.53 -23.76 -0.62
CA LEU A 4 -25.89 -23.14 -1.79
C LEU A 4 -26.88 -22.90 -2.94
N LEU A 5 -27.88 -23.77 -3.08
CA LEU A 5 -28.88 -23.66 -4.13
C LEU A 5 -29.91 -22.57 -3.80
N ASP A 6 -30.19 -22.35 -2.52
CA ASP A 6 -31.06 -21.28 -2.05
C ASP A 6 -30.39 -19.90 -2.17
N VAL A 7 -29.08 -19.81 -1.89
CA VAL A 7 -28.29 -18.58 -2.10
C VAL A 7 -28.22 -18.22 -3.58
N ALA A 8 -28.01 -19.19 -4.47
CA ALA A 8 -27.97 -18.94 -5.92
C ALA A 8 -29.33 -18.46 -6.47
N LYS A 9 -30.45 -18.97 -5.92
CA LYS A 9 -31.80 -18.49 -6.28
C LYS A 9 -32.05 -17.07 -5.79
N ALA A 10 -31.58 -16.72 -4.59
CA ALA A 10 -31.73 -15.37 -4.04
C ALA A 10 -30.95 -14.34 -4.87
N MET A 11 -29.69 -14.63 -5.22
CA MET A 11 -28.87 -13.73 -6.05
C MET A 11 -29.46 -13.51 -7.45
N ASN A 12 -30.08 -14.53 -8.04
CA ASN A 12 -30.71 -14.40 -9.36
C ASN A 12 -32.03 -13.61 -9.32
N ALA A 13 -32.78 -13.69 -8.21
CA ALA A 13 -33.98 -12.88 -8.01
C ALA A 13 -33.64 -11.39 -7.79
N GLU A 14 -32.55 -11.10 -7.08
CA GLU A 14 -32.08 -9.74 -6.82
C GLU A 14 -31.52 -9.07 -8.10
N ALA A 15 -30.79 -9.83 -8.93
CA ALA A 15 -30.34 -9.37 -10.24
C ALA A 15 -31.51 -9.06 -11.20
N ALA A 16 -32.59 -9.85 -11.14
CA ALA A 16 -33.79 -9.61 -11.95
C ALA A 16 -34.58 -8.37 -11.48
N SER A 17 -34.62 -8.11 -10.17
CA SER A 17 -35.26 -6.91 -9.60
C SER A 17 -34.51 -5.63 -9.99
N ASN A 18 -33.18 -5.64 -9.93
CA ASN A 18 -32.35 -4.46 -10.23
C ASN A 18 -32.27 -4.16 -11.74
N SER A 19 -32.43 -5.17 -12.59
CA SER A 19 -32.54 -5.02 -14.05
C SER A 19 -33.88 -4.37 -14.47
N ALA A 20 -34.97 -4.70 -13.78
CA ALA A 20 -36.30 -4.14 -14.06
C ALA A 20 -36.44 -2.66 -13.63
N THR A 21 -35.69 -2.22 -12.61
CA THR A 21 -35.74 -0.82 -12.13
C THR A 21 -34.95 0.16 -12.99
N LEU A 22 -33.96 -0.31 -13.75
CA LEU A 22 -33.15 0.55 -14.63
C LEU A 22 -33.81 0.86 -15.98
N SER A 23 -34.81 0.09 -16.44
CA SER A 23 -35.45 0.34 -17.74
C SER A 23 -36.63 1.32 -17.71
N LEU A 24 -37.22 1.58 -16.53
CA LEU A 24 -38.42 2.40 -16.38
C LEU A 24 -38.13 3.86 -16.01
N VAL A 25 -37.01 4.11 -15.32
CA VAL A 25 -36.60 5.46 -14.89
C VAL A 25 -35.90 6.23 -16.02
N ASP A 26 -35.18 5.54 -16.89
CA ASP A 26 -34.42 6.18 -17.98
C ASP A 26 -35.27 6.50 -19.21
N VAL A 27 -36.40 5.79 -19.42
CA VAL A 27 -37.34 6.09 -20.52
C VAL A 27 -38.16 7.36 -20.24
N ALA A 28 -38.39 7.72 -18.98
CA ALA A 28 -39.17 8.91 -18.61
C ALA A 28 -38.43 10.25 -18.81
N LYS A 29 -37.09 10.24 -19.01
CA LYS A 29 -36.31 11.47 -19.28
C LYS A 29 -36.22 11.85 -20.76
N ALA A 30 -36.73 11.00 -21.66
CA ALA A 30 -36.75 11.27 -23.09
C ALA A 30 -38.11 11.82 -23.56
N GLU A 31 -38.71 12.76 -22.81
CA GLU A 31 -39.76 13.60 -23.37
C GLU A 31 -39.12 14.70 -24.22
N HIS A 32 -38.80 14.36 -25.47
CA HIS A 32 -38.66 15.40 -26.49
C HIS A 32 -40.02 16.09 -26.64
N SER A 33 -40.12 17.29 -26.06
CA SER A 33 -41.23 18.24 -26.17
C SER A 33 -41.88 18.17 -27.56
N THR A 34 -43.02 17.49 -27.67
CA THR A 34 -43.85 17.34 -28.88
C THR A 34 -44.65 18.61 -29.21
N LYS A 35 -44.09 19.79 -28.93
CA LYS A 35 -44.64 21.05 -29.42
C LYS A 35 -44.29 21.18 -30.91
N PRO A 36 -45.26 21.42 -31.81
CA PRO A 36 -44.95 21.65 -33.22
C PRO A 36 -44.08 22.91 -33.33
N MET A 37 -42.87 22.76 -33.87
CA MET A 37 -41.96 23.89 -34.09
C MET A 37 -42.62 24.91 -35.02
N THR A 38 -42.48 26.20 -34.71
CA THR A 38 -42.90 27.26 -35.61
C THR A 38 -41.87 27.47 -36.72
N LEU A 39 -42.29 27.98 -37.89
CA LEU A 39 -41.40 28.21 -39.04
C LEU A 39 -40.18 29.10 -38.70
N MET A 40 -40.30 29.97 -37.69
CA MET A 40 -39.22 30.81 -37.18
C MET A 40 -38.17 30.04 -36.37
N ASP A 41 -38.56 28.95 -35.70
CA ASP A 41 -37.65 28.12 -34.90
C ASP A 41 -36.80 27.22 -35.81
N VAL A 42 -37.38 26.76 -36.93
CA VAL A 42 -36.68 26.01 -37.99
C VAL A 42 -35.63 26.89 -38.66
N ALA A 43 -35.98 28.14 -39.00
CA ALA A 43 -35.05 29.08 -39.63
C ALA A 43 -33.88 29.47 -38.71
N LYS A 44 -34.08 29.51 -37.38
CA LYS A 44 -33.00 29.74 -36.42
C LYS A 44 -32.05 28.54 -36.28
N GLN A 45 -32.54 27.31 -36.43
CA GLN A 45 -31.68 26.12 -36.44
C GLN A 45 -30.80 26.02 -37.69
N GLU A 46 -31.26 26.52 -38.84
CA GLU A 46 -30.43 26.56 -40.06
C GLU A 46 -29.23 27.52 -39.96
N THR A 47 -29.26 28.47 -39.02
CA THR A 47 -28.18 29.44 -38.80
C THR A 47 -27.12 29.00 -37.78
N GLN A 48 -27.32 27.89 -37.08
CA GLN A 48 -26.27 27.28 -36.24
C GLN A 48 -25.39 26.40 -37.14
N PRO A 49 -24.05 26.50 -37.09
CA PRO A 49 -23.18 25.60 -37.85
C PRO A 49 -23.49 24.17 -37.41
N LYS A 50 -24.08 23.37 -38.30
CA LYS A 50 -24.37 21.96 -38.03
C LYS A 50 -23.06 21.29 -37.62
N GLN A 51 -22.95 20.88 -36.36
CA GLN A 51 -21.80 20.11 -35.89
C GLN A 51 -21.63 18.92 -36.82
N THR A 52 -20.43 18.78 -37.37
CA THR A 52 -20.15 17.66 -38.28
C THR A 52 -20.32 16.36 -37.50
N LEU A 53 -20.86 15.30 -38.13
CA LEU A 53 -21.06 13.99 -37.50
C LEU A 53 -19.80 13.48 -36.78
N HIS A 54 -18.63 13.85 -37.28
CA HIS A 54 -17.34 13.56 -36.67
C HIS A 54 -17.11 14.26 -35.32
N GLN A 55 -17.51 15.54 -35.19
CA GLN A 55 -17.40 16.29 -33.93
C GLN A 55 -18.34 15.71 -32.86
N LEU A 56 -19.57 15.38 -33.25
CA LEU A 56 -20.54 14.73 -32.35
C LEU A 56 -20.04 13.36 -31.88
N ALA A 57 -19.46 12.55 -32.77
CA ALA A 57 -18.87 11.27 -32.39
C ALA A 57 -17.70 11.45 -31.40
N GLN A 58 -16.81 12.42 -31.64
CA GLN A 58 -15.70 12.71 -30.72
C GLN A 58 -16.15 13.21 -29.35
N GLU A 59 -17.25 13.96 -29.30
CA GLU A 59 -17.81 14.50 -28.06
C GLU A 59 -18.47 13.38 -27.24
N ILE A 60 -19.21 12.48 -27.88
CA ILE A 60 -19.76 11.26 -27.26
C ILE A 60 -18.65 10.36 -26.71
N ASP A 61 -17.59 10.10 -27.49
CA ASP A 61 -16.46 9.29 -27.04
C ASP A 61 -15.72 9.90 -25.83
N LYS A 62 -15.72 11.23 -25.70
CA LYS A 62 -15.14 11.92 -24.54
C LYS A 62 -16.04 11.82 -23.32
N GLU A 63 -17.35 12.00 -23.51
CA GLU A 63 -18.33 11.88 -22.44
C GLU A 63 -18.38 10.45 -21.86
N ASP A 64 -18.39 9.44 -22.72
CA ASP A 64 -18.38 8.04 -22.29
C ASP A 64 -17.09 7.69 -21.56
N ARG A 65 -15.93 8.18 -22.03
CA ARG A 65 -14.66 8.04 -21.29
C ARG A 65 -14.71 8.68 -19.91
N SER A 66 -15.31 9.87 -19.79
CA SER A 66 -15.46 10.55 -18.50
C SER A 66 -16.40 9.79 -17.56
N ARG A 67 -17.51 9.23 -18.06
CA ARG A 67 -18.43 8.40 -17.29
C ARG A 67 -17.78 7.09 -16.83
N ILE A 68 -17.05 6.42 -17.72
CA ILE A 68 -16.32 5.19 -17.41
C ILE A 68 -15.26 5.47 -16.34
N GLN A 69 -14.50 6.56 -16.47
CA GLN A 69 -13.50 6.93 -15.47
C GLN A 69 -14.15 7.21 -14.10
N GLY A 70 -15.27 7.93 -14.06
CA GLY A 70 -16.00 8.16 -12.81
C GLY A 70 -16.51 6.87 -12.15
N ALA A 71 -16.97 5.91 -12.95
CA ALA A 71 -17.39 4.59 -12.44
C ALA A 71 -16.20 3.77 -11.91
N ILE A 72 -15.05 3.81 -12.59
CA ILE A 72 -13.81 3.18 -12.12
C ILE A 72 -13.37 3.80 -10.79
N ASP A 73 -13.40 5.13 -10.68
CA ASP A 73 -12.97 5.82 -9.46
C ASP A 73 -13.92 5.53 -8.28
N SER A 74 -15.23 5.43 -8.53
CA SER A 74 -16.21 5.05 -7.51
C SER A 74 -16.01 3.61 -7.04
N THR A 75 -15.86 2.66 -7.97
CA THR A 75 -15.63 1.25 -7.63
C THR A 75 -14.27 1.04 -6.94
N ALA A 76 -13.24 1.78 -7.34
CA ALA A 76 -11.93 1.74 -6.68
C ALA A 76 -12.01 2.24 -5.22
N LYS A 77 -12.81 3.28 -4.94
CA LYS A 77 -13.06 3.76 -3.57
C LYS A 77 -13.79 2.72 -2.74
N GLU A 78 -14.82 2.09 -3.29
CA GLU A 78 -15.58 1.03 -2.62
C GLU A 78 -14.69 -0.18 -2.29
N VAL A 79 -13.91 -0.68 -3.26
CA VAL A 79 -12.98 -1.80 -3.05
C VAL A 79 -11.91 -1.46 -2.00
N LYS A 80 -11.42 -0.20 -1.98
CA LYS A 80 -10.46 0.24 -0.98
C LYS A 80 -11.06 0.24 0.42
N LEU A 81 -12.30 0.71 0.56
CA LEU A 81 -13.03 0.73 1.83
C LEU A 81 -13.29 -0.71 2.33
N GLU A 82 -13.80 -1.59 1.47
CA GLU A 82 -14.07 -2.99 1.81
C GLU A 82 -12.80 -3.72 2.26
N ARG A 83 -11.66 -3.50 1.58
CA ARG A 83 -10.37 -4.06 1.99
C ARG A 83 -9.91 -3.54 3.35
N GLN A 84 -10.12 -2.26 3.64
CA GLN A 84 -9.79 -1.67 4.93
C GLN A 84 -10.64 -2.30 6.04
N GLU A 85 -11.93 -2.50 5.80
CA GLU A 85 -12.83 -3.16 6.74
C GLU A 85 -12.43 -4.62 6.99
N LEU A 86 -12.17 -5.40 5.94
CA LEU A 86 -11.69 -6.78 6.05
C LEU A 86 -10.38 -6.87 6.84
N ARG A 87 -9.44 -5.94 6.61
CA ARG A 87 -8.20 -5.85 7.39
C ARG A 87 -8.49 -5.57 8.86
N SER A 88 -9.41 -4.66 9.16
CA SER A 88 -9.82 -4.36 10.55
C SER A 88 -10.47 -5.57 11.23
N GLN A 89 -11.30 -6.34 10.52
CA GLN A 89 -11.95 -7.54 11.04
C GLN A 89 -10.93 -8.66 11.29
N ALA A 90 -10.01 -8.88 10.35
CA ALA A 90 -8.92 -9.84 10.50
C ALA A 90 -8.07 -9.52 11.74
N LEU A 91 -7.70 -8.24 11.94
CA LEU A 91 -6.95 -7.81 13.13
C LEU A 91 -7.72 -8.04 14.43
N LYS A 92 -9.04 -7.79 14.44
CA LYS A 92 -9.87 -8.10 15.61
C LYS A 92 -9.92 -9.59 15.90
N GLN A 93 -10.05 -10.43 14.87
CA GLN A 93 -10.06 -11.89 15.02
C GLN A 93 -8.73 -12.43 15.53
N THR A 94 -7.60 -11.96 14.97
CA THR A 94 -6.27 -12.39 15.42
C THR A 94 -5.99 -11.95 16.86
N ALA A 95 -6.42 -10.75 17.26
CA ALA A 95 -6.30 -10.30 18.64
C ALA A 95 -7.10 -11.16 19.62
N VAL A 96 -8.31 -11.58 19.25
CA VAL A 96 -9.11 -12.51 20.07
C VAL A 96 -8.42 -13.87 20.20
N GLN A 97 -7.86 -14.38 19.10
CA GLN A 97 -7.18 -15.67 19.09
C GLN A 97 -5.91 -15.65 19.95
N LEU A 98 -5.09 -14.59 19.84
CA LEU A 98 -3.94 -14.37 20.73
C LEU A 98 -4.36 -14.33 22.21
N ARG A 99 -5.44 -13.62 22.54
CA ARG A 99 -5.95 -13.55 23.92
C ARG A 99 -6.39 -14.92 24.45
N GLN A 100 -6.98 -15.77 23.60
CA GLN A 100 -7.35 -17.14 23.95
C GLN A 100 -6.10 -18.00 24.17
N GLU A 101 -5.09 -17.89 23.31
CA GLU A 101 -3.82 -18.61 23.44
C GLU A 101 -3.07 -18.19 24.72
N GLU A 102 -3.05 -16.91 25.06
CA GLU A 102 -2.49 -16.40 26.32
C GLU A 102 -3.21 -17.01 27.55
N GLN A 103 -4.54 -17.07 27.52
CA GLN A 103 -5.32 -17.69 28.60
C GLN A 103 -5.04 -19.19 28.72
N GLN A 104 -4.94 -19.91 27.59
CA GLN A 104 -4.59 -21.32 27.58
C GLN A 104 -3.17 -21.55 28.13
N ALA A 105 -2.19 -20.73 27.72
CA ALA A 105 -0.83 -20.80 28.23
C ALA A 105 -0.76 -20.52 29.73
N ALA A 106 -1.50 -19.52 30.22
CA ALA A 106 -1.61 -19.21 31.64
C ALA A 106 -2.21 -20.38 32.44
N GLN A 107 -3.24 -21.04 31.92
CA GLN A 107 -3.84 -22.22 32.57
C GLN A 107 -2.85 -23.39 32.62
N ILE A 108 -2.10 -23.64 31.55
CA ILE A 108 -1.06 -24.68 31.52
C ILE A 108 0.02 -24.38 32.57
N LEU A 109 0.44 -23.12 32.69
CA LEU A 109 1.41 -22.72 33.72
C LEU A 109 0.86 -22.89 35.13
N GLN A 110 -0.39 -22.51 35.40
CA GLN A 110 -1.04 -22.74 36.69
C GLN A 110 -1.10 -24.23 37.05
N ASN A 111 -1.45 -25.09 36.09
CA ASN A 111 -1.49 -26.54 36.29
C ASN A 111 -0.09 -27.10 36.60
N LYS A 112 0.95 -26.68 35.86
CA LYS A 112 2.34 -27.06 36.13
C LYS A 112 2.83 -26.59 37.51
N VAL A 113 2.48 -25.38 37.92
CA VAL A 113 2.82 -24.86 39.26
C VAL A 113 2.12 -25.68 40.35
N ALA A 114 0.85 -26.03 40.16
CA ALA A 114 0.11 -26.89 41.06
C ALA A 114 0.74 -28.30 41.18
N GLU A 115 1.15 -28.91 40.06
CA GLU A 115 1.88 -30.18 40.05
C GLU A 115 3.20 -30.09 40.83
N THR A 116 4.00 -29.03 40.64
CA THR A 116 5.26 -28.84 41.39
C THR A 116 5.05 -28.57 42.88
N SER A 117 3.88 -28.05 43.28
CA SER A 117 3.53 -27.80 44.69
C SER A 117 3.07 -29.06 45.44
N ASN A 118 2.59 -30.08 44.71
CA ASN A 118 2.25 -31.37 45.30
C ASN A 118 3.46 -32.30 45.46
N VAL A 119 4.53 -32.09 44.70
CA VAL A 119 5.78 -32.89 44.82
C VAL A 119 6.64 -32.46 46.03
N LYS A 120 6.38 -31.31 46.67
CA LYS A 120 7.18 -30.79 47.80
C LYS A 120 6.62 -31.08 49.20
N ARG A 121 5.60 -31.93 49.34
CA ARG A 121 4.96 -32.22 50.66
C ARG A 121 5.32 -33.58 51.27
N ASP A 122 6.10 -34.41 50.60
CA ASP A 122 6.34 -35.79 51.05
C ASP A 122 7.74 -36.05 51.65
N ASP A 123 8.62 -35.04 51.77
CA ASP A 123 9.95 -35.18 52.38
C ASP A 123 10.10 -34.26 53.62
N ALA A 124 9.38 -34.54 54.70
CA ALA A 124 9.61 -33.91 55.99
C ALA A 124 9.35 -34.88 57.14
N ASP A 125 10.23 -35.88 57.28
CA ASP A 125 10.47 -36.59 58.54
C ASP A 125 11.93 -37.06 58.55
N ALA A 126 12.77 -36.38 59.34
CA ALA A 126 13.86 -36.96 60.15
C ALA A 126 14.87 -35.90 60.62
N ASP A 127 14.82 -35.65 61.91
CA ASP A 127 15.94 -35.56 62.85
C ASP A 127 17.02 -34.46 62.81
N SER A 128 17.18 -33.92 64.02
CA SER A 128 18.42 -33.55 64.73
C SER A 128 18.99 -32.13 64.56
N ASP A 129 18.90 -31.40 65.68
CA ASP A 129 19.98 -30.71 66.38
C ASP A 129 21.00 -29.92 65.56
N LYS A 130 20.96 -28.59 65.74
CA LYS A 130 22.09 -27.83 66.31
C LYS A 130 21.74 -26.37 66.56
N GLU A 131 21.85 -26.00 67.84
CA GLU A 131 22.11 -24.64 68.30
C GLU A 131 23.45 -24.13 67.74
N SER A 132 23.48 -22.88 67.32
CA SER A 132 24.58 -21.94 67.62
C SER A 132 24.14 -20.54 67.21
N ASP A 133 23.94 -19.72 68.23
CA ASP A 133 24.43 -18.35 68.38
C ASP A 133 25.20 -17.79 67.16
N ASP A 134 24.84 -16.60 66.67
CA ASP A 134 25.42 -15.36 67.19
C ASP A 134 25.18 -14.16 66.25
N GLU A 135 24.81 -13.06 66.90
CA GLU A 135 24.83 -11.63 66.59
C GLU A 135 24.81 -11.06 65.15
N GLY A 136 23.89 -10.09 64.96
CA GLY A 136 23.93 -9.21 63.79
C GLY A 136 22.85 -8.12 63.75
N TYR A 137 22.90 -7.18 64.69
CA TYR A 137 22.38 -5.80 64.58
C TYR A 137 20.86 -5.56 64.43
N SER A 138 20.24 -5.13 65.54
CA SER A 138 19.00 -4.34 65.55
C SER A 138 19.30 -2.85 65.80
N SER A 139 18.93 -1.98 64.86
CA SER A 139 18.20 -0.72 65.14
C SER A 139 17.97 0.04 63.84
N PHE A 140 16.72 0.30 63.43
CA PHE A 140 15.87 1.43 63.90
C PHE A 140 16.43 2.75 63.33
N GLU A 141 15.77 3.55 62.52
CA GLU A 141 14.38 3.72 62.04
C GLU A 141 14.52 4.59 60.78
N ASP A 142 13.64 4.46 59.79
CA ASP A 142 13.26 5.58 58.93
C ASP A 142 11.91 5.28 58.24
N ASP A 143 10.90 5.90 58.84
CA ASP A 143 9.68 6.49 58.29
C ASP A 143 9.02 5.99 56.98
N VAL A 144 7.77 5.49 57.17
CA VAL A 144 6.47 5.88 56.54
C VAL A 144 6.52 6.36 55.06
N PRO A 145 5.69 5.86 54.09
CA PRO A 145 4.23 5.88 54.27
C PRO A 145 3.38 4.83 53.53
N THR A 146 2.22 4.57 54.15
CA THR A 146 0.93 4.32 53.50
C THR A 146 0.72 5.20 52.24
N LYS A 147 0.41 4.58 51.10
CA LYS A 147 -0.53 5.11 50.07
C LYS A 147 -0.67 4.16 48.87
N ASN A 148 -1.92 3.84 48.57
CA ASN A 148 -2.52 3.81 47.24
C ASN A 148 -1.57 3.48 46.07
N LYS A 149 -1.55 2.22 45.62
CA LYS A 149 -1.34 1.97 44.19
C LYS A 149 -2.66 2.20 43.46
N LYS A 150 -2.81 3.47 43.07
CA LYS A 150 -3.68 3.94 41.98
C LYS A 150 -3.74 2.90 40.86
N GLN A 151 -4.96 2.65 40.40
CA GLN A 151 -5.23 2.40 38.99
C GLN A 151 -4.34 3.35 38.18
N LYS A 152 -3.37 2.79 37.43
CA LYS A 152 -2.97 3.45 36.20
C LYS A 152 -4.11 3.18 35.24
N GLU A 153 -5.06 4.12 35.21
CA GLU A 153 -5.64 4.56 33.95
C GLU A 153 -4.52 4.48 32.91
N ILE A 154 -4.67 3.56 31.96
CA ILE A 154 -4.07 3.72 30.66
C ILE A 154 -4.82 4.91 30.09
N VAL A 155 -4.29 6.10 30.38
CA VAL A 155 -4.50 7.27 29.55
C VAL A 155 -4.10 6.79 28.17
N GLU A 156 -5.09 6.71 27.27
CA GLU A 156 -4.88 6.84 25.84
C GLU A 156 -3.93 8.03 25.65
N SER A 157 -2.63 7.74 25.55
CA SER A 157 -1.75 8.60 24.79
C SER A 157 -2.18 8.36 23.34
N GLU A 158 -3.23 9.09 22.96
CA GLU A 158 -3.26 9.76 21.67
C GLU A 158 -1.87 10.42 21.55
N GLU A 159 -0.92 9.70 20.96
CA GLU A 159 0.15 10.37 20.23
C GLU A 159 -0.58 11.11 19.12
N GLU A 160 -1.03 12.32 19.45
CA GLU A 160 -1.30 13.36 18.48
C GLU A 160 -0.06 13.40 17.59
N GLU A 161 -0.20 12.78 16.41
CA GLU A 161 0.48 13.17 15.19
C GLU A 161 0.70 14.68 15.26
N PRO A 162 1.95 15.20 15.19
CA PRO A 162 2.16 16.63 15.16
C PRO A 162 1.51 17.16 13.88
N ALA A 163 0.28 17.67 14.04
CA ALA A 163 -0.35 18.59 13.13
C ALA A 163 0.57 19.80 12.97
N ASP A 164 0.51 20.39 11.78
CA ASP A 164 1.11 21.66 11.40
C ASP A 164 2.60 21.58 11.00
N LYS A 165 2.84 20.89 9.89
CA LYS A 165 3.20 21.62 8.67
C LYS A 165 2.37 21.05 7.52
N GLU A 166 1.43 21.83 7.01
CA GLU A 166 0.93 21.71 5.63
C GLU A 166 2.11 21.98 4.67
N GLU A 167 3.10 21.11 4.68
CA GLU A 167 4.04 20.98 3.57
C GLU A 167 3.21 20.34 2.48
N SER A 168 2.88 21.11 1.44
CA SER A 168 2.07 20.68 0.30
C SER A 168 2.55 19.31 -0.17
N TYR A 169 1.86 18.24 0.23
CA TYR A 169 2.24 16.88 -0.14
C TYR A 169 1.85 16.70 -1.60
N GLU A 170 2.75 17.11 -2.49
CA GLU A 170 2.65 16.76 -3.90
C GLU A 170 2.85 15.24 -3.99
N PRO A 171 1.82 14.49 -4.40
CA PRO A 171 1.99 13.05 -4.57
C PRO A 171 3.11 12.78 -5.57
N PRO A 172 3.95 11.75 -5.35
CA PRO A 172 5.08 11.48 -6.22
C PRO A 172 4.60 11.32 -7.68
N PRO A 173 5.39 11.81 -8.65
CA PRO A 173 4.97 11.83 -10.04
C PRO A 173 4.68 10.39 -10.51
N ARG A 174 3.53 10.22 -11.17
CA ARG A 174 3.13 8.93 -11.73
C ARG A 174 3.74 8.80 -13.12
N THR A 175 4.25 7.60 -13.42
CA THR A 175 4.69 7.32 -14.78
C THR A 175 3.53 7.40 -15.77
N THR A 176 3.82 7.86 -16.99
CA THR A 176 2.86 7.91 -18.10
C THR A 176 3.14 6.78 -19.09
N PRO A 177 2.26 5.77 -19.19
CA PRO A 177 2.37 4.69 -20.16
C PRO A 177 2.35 5.22 -21.59
N SER A 178 3.26 4.73 -22.42
CA SER A 178 3.24 4.96 -23.86
C SER A 178 3.03 3.65 -24.61
N GLU A 179 2.07 3.64 -25.52
CA GLU A 179 1.79 2.47 -26.35
C GLU A 179 2.65 2.42 -27.64
N SER A 180 3.51 3.41 -27.85
CA SER A 180 4.35 3.52 -29.05
C SER A 180 5.25 2.29 -29.22
N ASN A 181 5.38 1.82 -30.47
CA ASN A 181 6.26 0.70 -30.80
C ASN A 181 7.73 0.98 -30.43
N LYS A 182 8.16 2.24 -30.55
CA LYS A 182 9.51 2.69 -30.16
C LYS A 182 9.72 2.59 -28.65
N SER A 183 8.72 2.99 -27.86
CA SER A 183 8.72 2.83 -26.41
C SER A 183 8.85 1.37 -26.01
N LYS A 184 8.09 0.48 -26.64
CA LYS A 184 8.19 -0.97 -26.41
C LYS A 184 9.57 -1.52 -26.80
N GLU A 185 10.15 -1.03 -27.89
CA GLU A 185 11.50 -1.41 -28.31
C GLU A 185 12.57 -0.98 -27.30
N PHE A 186 12.49 0.26 -26.83
CA PHE A 186 13.34 0.78 -25.76
C PHE A 186 13.24 -0.09 -24.49
N MET A 187 12.04 -0.44 -24.05
CA MET A 187 11.86 -1.31 -22.88
C MET A 187 12.46 -2.70 -23.08
N ARG A 188 12.35 -3.27 -24.29
CA ARG A 188 13.02 -4.54 -24.62
C ARG A 188 14.54 -4.41 -24.58
N ALA A 189 15.09 -3.28 -25.04
CA ALA A 189 16.53 -3.02 -24.98
C ALA A 189 17.03 -2.95 -23.53
N VAL A 190 16.31 -2.22 -22.66
CA VAL A 190 16.59 -2.14 -21.21
C VAL A 190 16.52 -3.52 -20.57
N TYR A 191 15.49 -4.31 -20.91
CA TYR A 191 15.31 -5.67 -20.39
C TYR A 191 16.44 -6.62 -20.81
N ARG A 192 16.95 -6.50 -22.04
CA ARG A 192 18.04 -7.33 -22.58
C ARG A 192 19.43 -6.91 -22.11
N ALA A 193 19.54 -5.82 -21.34
CA ALA A 193 20.80 -5.20 -20.96
C ALA A 193 21.59 -4.60 -22.14
N ASP A 194 20.93 -4.26 -23.25
CA ASP A 194 21.62 -3.67 -24.41
C ASP A 194 21.89 -2.18 -24.18
N LYS A 195 23.04 -1.90 -23.56
CA LYS A 195 23.49 -0.55 -23.22
C LYS A 195 23.64 0.36 -24.45
N TYR A 196 24.13 -0.16 -25.57
CA TYR A 196 24.39 0.65 -26.75
C TYR A 196 23.07 1.07 -27.40
N GLN A 197 22.15 0.12 -27.56
CA GLN A 197 20.82 0.40 -28.11
C GLN A 197 20.05 1.39 -27.23
N VAL A 198 20.07 1.22 -25.90
CA VAL A 198 19.44 2.17 -24.96
C VAL A 198 20.07 3.57 -25.10
N ARG A 199 21.40 3.64 -25.18
CA ARG A 199 22.12 4.91 -25.31
C ARG A 199 21.81 5.63 -26.62
N ASP A 200 21.78 4.91 -27.73
CA ASP A 200 21.54 5.49 -29.05
C ASP A 200 20.09 6.00 -29.14
N MET A 201 19.10 5.21 -28.71
CA MET A 201 17.69 5.63 -28.68
C MET A 201 17.43 6.90 -27.85
N LEU A 202 18.15 7.06 -26.73
CA LEU A 202 18.07 8.22 -25.84
C LEU A 202 18.91 9.42 -26.30
N ASN A 203 19.89 9.23 -27.18
CA ASN A 203 20.70 10.32 -27.73
C ASN A 203 20.07 10.90 -29.00
N ASP A 204 19.42 10.06 -29.79
CA ASP A 204 18.73 10.48 -31.01
C ASP A 204 17.39 11.19 -30.72
N GLU A 205 17.05 11.40 -29.43
CA GLU A 205 15.77 11.97 -28.94
C GLU A 205 14.53 11.24 -29.51
N VAL A 206 14.72 9.99 -29.94
CA VAL A 206 13.67 9.16 -30.54
C VAL A 206 12.65 8.71 -29.49
N VAL A 207 13.09 8.63 -28.24
CA VAL A 207 12.35 8.09 -27.10
C VAL A 207 12.62 8.95 -25.88
N ASP A 208 11.56 9.40 -25.20
CA ASP A 208 11.66 10.07 -23.90
C ASP A 208 12.10 9.07 -22.82
N ALA A 209 13.01 9.51 -21.95
CA ALA A 209 13.61 8.69 -20.91
C ALA A 209 12.61 8.38 -19.76
N ASN A 210 11.59 9.22 -19.58
CA ASN A 210 10.53 9.04 -18.57
C ASN A 210 9.39 8.11 -19.01
N ILE A 211 9.50 7.51 -20.20
CA ILE A 211 8.45 6.64 -20.72
C ILE A 211 8.27 5.40 -19.83
N ALA A 212 7.01 5.03 -19.65
CA ALA A 212 6.63 3.78 -19.04
C ALA A 212 5.89 2.82 -19.98
N ASP A 213 5.91 1.55 -19.59
CA ASP A 213 5.11 0.50 -20.24
C ASP A 213 3.65 0.52 -19.78
N GLN A 214 2.85 -0.41 -20.31
CA GLN A 214 1.44 -0.60 -19.96
C GLN A 214 1.19 -0.91 -18.48
N HIS A 215 2.22 -1.32 -17.74
CA HIS A 215 2.16 -1.59 -16.30
C HIS A 215 2.61 -0.38 -15.48
N GLY A 216 2.94 0.74 -16.13
CA GLY A 216 3.50 1.93 -15.49
C GLY A 216 4.96 1.75 -15.07
N TRP A 217 5.67 0.73 -15.53
CA TRP A 217 7.09 0.61 -15.24
C TRP A 217 7.87 1.48 -16.19
N SER A 218 8.71 2.38 -15.66
CA SER A 218 9.67 3.15 -16.45
C SER A 218 10.96 2.36 -16.74
N GLY A 219 11.82 2.91 -17.61
CA GLY A 219 13.15 2.33 -17.84
C GLY A 219 13.95 2.10 -16.55
N LEU A 220 13.81 2.98 -15.56
CA LEU A 220 14.44 2.83 -14.24
C LEU A 220 13.90 1.62 -13.47
N HIS A 221 12.60 1.35 -13.51
CA HIS A 221 11.99 0.19 -12.86
C HIS A 221 12.54 -1.11 -13.46
N TRP A 222 12.61 -1.20 -14.79
CA TRP A 222 13.17 -2.36 -15.48
C TRP A 222 14.66 -2.54 -15.20
N ALA A 223 15.45 -1.47 -15.25
CA ALA A 223 16.88 -1.53 -14.95
C ALA A 223 17.14 -1.96 -13.49
N ALA A 224 16.38 -1.43 -12.54
CA ALA A 224 16.44 -1.83 -11.12
C ALA A 224 16.03 -3.30 -10.92
N SER A 225 15.02 -3.76 -11.67
CA SER A 225 14.50 -5.12 -11.57
C SER A 225 15.48 -6.21 -12.00
N GLN A 226 16.34 -5.87 -12.97
CA GLN A 226 17.36 -6.77 -13.53
C GLN A 226 18.78 -6.47 -13.01
N ASN A 227 18.92 -5.51 -12.10
CA ASN A 227 20.21 -5.06 -11.56
C ASN A 227 21.21 -4.55 -12.63
N HIS A 228 20.69 -3.86 -13.66
CA HIS A 228 21.51 -3.27 -14.73
C HIS A 228 22.05 -1.90 -14.30
N ASP A 229 23.10 -1.90 -13.47
CA ASP A 229 23.64 -0.70 -12.84
C ASP A 229 24.18 0.33 -13.86
N GLU A 230 24.77 -0.12 -14.97
CA GLU A 230 25.28 0.77 -16.02
C GLU A 230 24.16 1.51 -16.77
N ILE A 231 23.08 0.79 -17.11
CA ILE A 231 21.91 1.37 -17.77
C ILE A 231 21.22 2.33 -16.80
N LEU A 232 21.08 1.93 -15.53
CA LEU A 232 20.51 2.76 -14.48
C LEU A 232 21.27 4.09 -14.33
N LYS A 233 22.61 4.06 -14.26
CA LYS A 233 23.45 5.28 -14.21
C LYS A 233 23.22 6.17 -15.43
N PHE A 234 23.12 5.58 -16.61
CA PHE A 234 22.91 6.34 -17.85
C PHE A 234 21.52 7.00 -17.88
N LEU A 235 20.47 6.29 -17.45
CA LEU A 235 19.13 6.85 -17.34
C LEU A 235 19.08 8.02 -16.34
N LEU A 236 19.75 7.89 -15.20
CA LEU A 236 19.83 8.96 -14.19
C LEU A 236 20.58 10.19 -14.72
N GLN A 237 21.62 10.01 -15.55
CA GLN A 237 22.30 11.12 -16.21
C GLN A 237 21.42 11.88 -17.20
N LYS A 238 20.38 11.23 -17.76
CA LYS A 238 19.42 11.85 -18.67
C LYS A 238 18.33 12.65 -17.95
N GLY A 239 18.38 12.76 -16.62
CA GLY A 239 17.42 13.54 -15.84
C GLY A 239 16.06 12.86 -15.67
N VAL A 240 16.03 11.53 -15.66
CA VAL A 240 14.81 10.76 -15.42
C VAL A 240 14.31 10.99 -13.99
N GLU A 241 12.99 11.05 -13.83
CA GLU A 241 12.34 11.16 -12.53
C GLU A 241 12.62 9.92 -11.66
N VAL A 242 13.49 10.09 -10.66
CA VAL A 242 13.95 8.99 -9.79
C VAL A 242 12.84 8.47 -8.86
N ASN A 243 11.97 9.39 -8.44
CA ASN A 243 10.87 9.13 -7.51
C ASN A 243 9.56 8.78 -8.24
N ALA A 244 9.60 8.53 -9.54
CA ALA A 244 8.42 8.14 -10.30
C ALA A 244 7.86 6.82 -9.77
N ILE A 245 6.55 6.77 -9.53
CA ILE A 245 5.82 5.59 -9.07
C ILE A 245 5.11 4.87 -10.21
N ASP A 246 5.09 3.54 -10.15
CA ASP A 246 4.28 2.73 -11.05
C ASP A 246 2.77 2.91 -10.80
N GLN A 247 1.97 2.56 -11.80
CA GLN A 247 0.52 2.75 -11.73
C GLN A 247 -0.17 1.64 -10.93
N ILE A 248 0.40 0.44 -10.92
CA ILE A 248 -0.24 -0.75 -10.35
C ILE A 248 -0.02 -0.79 -8.84
N ASN A 249 1.24 -0.70 -8.39
CA ASN A 249 1.60 -0.94 -7.00
C ASN A 249 2.00 0.33 -6.24
N GLY A 250 2.17 1.47 -6.91
CA GLY A 250 2.76 2.67 -6.32
C GLY A 250 4.26 2.49 -6.01
N TRP A 251 4.93 1.55 -6.66
CA TRP A 251 6.33 1.25 -6.42
C TRP A 251 7.22 2.24 -7.16
N THR A 252 8.24 2.72 -6.46
CA THR A 252 9.37 3.43 -7.08
C THR A 252 10.43 2.44 -7.56
N ALA A 253 11.37 2.90 -8.38
CA ALA A 253 12.53 2.10 -8.77
C ALA A 253 13.32 1.57 -7.56
N LEU A 254 13.31 2.30 -6.43
CA LEU A 254 13.94 1.87 -5.18
C LEU A 254 13.21 0.68 -4.52
N HIS A 255 11.86 0.69 -4.50
CA HIS A 255 11.07 -0.45 -4.03
C HIS A 255 11.40 -1.71 -4.83
N VAL A 256 11.42 -1.58 -6.17
CA VAL A 256 11.74 -2.70 -7.07
C VAL A 256 13.16 -3.22 -6.83
N ALA A 257 14.16 -2.34 -6.70
CA ALA A 257 15.55 -2.72 -6.45
C ALA A 257 15.70 -3.54 -5.16
N ILE A 258 14.94 -3.18 -4.11
CA ILE A 258 14.94 -3.90 -2.83
C ILE A 258 14.29 -5.26 -2.94
N VAL A 259 13.10 -5.33 -3.53
CA VAL A 259 12.39 -6.61 -3.74
C VAL A 259 13.22 -7.55 -4.61
N ARG A 260 14.10 -7.04 -5.46
CA ARG A 260 14.96 -7.82 -6.36
C ARG A 260 16.38 -8.03 -5.80
N GLU A 261 16.66 -7.54 -4.59
CA GLU A 261 17.98 -7.62 -3.93
C GLU A 261 19.14 -7.02 -4.75
N ALA A 262 18.83 -6.01 -5.57
CA ALA A 262 19.78 -5.33 -6.43
C ALA A 262 20.61 -4.28 -5.65
N VAL A 263 21.53 -4.74 -4.80
CA VAL A 263 22.31 -3.90 -3.87
C VAL A 263 23.06 -2.76 -4.59
N SER A 264 23.63 -3.04 -5.77
CA SER A 264 24.33 -2.02 -6.57
C SER A 264 23.38 -0.92 -7.03
N CYS A 265 22.20 -1.30 -7.55
CA CYS A 265 21.18 -0.34 -7.98
C CYS A 265 20.64 0.47 -6.80
N VAL A 266 20.41 -0.13 -5.64
CA VAL A 266 20.00 0.58 -4.41
C VAL A 266 20.99 1.68 -4.06
N SER A 267 22.31 1.38 -4.08
CA SER A 267 23.32 2.40 -3.78
C SER A 267 23.29 3.55 -4.77
N ILE A 268 23.07 3.28 -6.06
CA ILE A 268 23.06 4.31 -7.11
C ILE A 268 21.80 5.18 -7.01
N LEU A 269 20.63 4.56 -6.83
CA LEU A 269 19.37 5.27 -6.66
C LEU A 269 19.42 6.21 -5.44
N LEU A 270 19.91 5.73 -4.30
CA LEU A 270 20.06 6.56 -3.09
C LEU A 270 21.07 7.70 -3.31
N SER A 271 22.15 7.46 -4.05
CA SER A 271 23.14 8.51 -4.38
C SER A 271 22.57 9.56 -5.34
N SER A 272 21.50 9.22 -6.07
CA SER A 272 20.84 10.08 -7.05
C SER A 272 19.60 10.78 -6.49
N GLY A 273 19.41 10.75 -5.16
CA GLY A 273 18.31 11.45 -4.48
C GLY A 273 16.98 10.67 -4.44
N ALA A 274 17.00 9.34 -4.60
CA ALA A 274 15.78 8.55 -4.41
C ALA A 274 15.27 8.63 -2.96
N ASP A 275 14.00 8.97 -2.77
CA ASP A 275 13.38 9.11 -1.45
C ASP A 275 12.92 7.75 -0.90
N PRO A 276 13.51 7.24 0.21
CA PRO A 276 13.11 5.98 0.81
C PRO A 276 11.82 6.10 1.65
N ARG A 277 11.28 7.31 1.80
CA ARG A 277 10.07 7.60 2.58
C ARG A 277 8.79 7.46 1.76
N ILE A 278 8.90 7.35 0.44
CA ILE A 278 7.75 7.15 -0.44
C ILE A 278 7.10 5.82 -0.05
N ARG A 279 5.78 5.88 0.14
CA ARG A 279 4.94 4.72 0.45
C ARG A 279 4.33 4.19 -0.83
N ASP A 280 4.20 2.88 -0.91
CA ASP A 280 3.49 2.21 -1.99
C ASP A 280 1.96 2.24 -1.78
N ASN A 281 1.22 1.65 -2.72
CA ASN A 281 -0.25 1.59 -2.63
C ASN A 281 -0.75 0.72 -1.46
N TYR A 282 0.12 -0.09 -0.85
CA TYR A 282 -0.19 -0.89 0.34
C TYR A 282 0.07 -0.11 1.64
N GLY A 283 0.67 1.09 1.53
CA GLY A 283 1.03 1.96 2.64
C GLY A 283 2.40 1.66 3.23
N ASP A 284 3.13 0.72 2.64
CA ASP A 284 4.43 0.27 3.12
C ASP A 284 5.54 1.15 2.51
N THR A 285 6.51 1.49 3.35
CA THR A 285 7.75 2.12 2.94
C THR A 285 8.76 1.08 2.45
N VAL A 286 9.73 1.56 1.68
CA VAL A 286 10.91 0.79 1.23
C VAL A 286 11.56 -0.04 2.36
N VAL A 287 11.60 0.50 3.59
CA VAL A 287 12.15 -0.19 4.77
C VAL A 287 11.22 -1.28 5.28
N GLU A 288 9.91 -1.04 5.34
CA GLU A 288 8.91 -2.02 5.77
C GLU A 288 8.85 -3.19 4.78
N CYS A 289 8.87 -2.93 3.47
CA CYS A 289 8.97 -3.97 2.44
C CYS A 289 10.23 -4.83 2.63
N LEU A 290 11.37 -4.19 2.93
CA LEU A 290 12.62 -4.91 3.21
C LEU A 290 12.57 -5.71 4.52
N GLN A 291 11.83 -5.21 5.52
CA GLN A 291 11.67 -5.90 6.80
C GLN A 291 10.79 -7.14 6.67
N ALA A 292 9.68 -7.05 5.94
CA ALA A 292 8.78 -8.16 5.65
C ALA A 292 9.46 -9.26 4.83
N ALA A 293 10.40 -8.90 3.94
CA ALA A 293 11.10 -9.86 3.11
C ALA A 293 12.28 -10.52 3.85
N SER A 294 12.27 -11.85 3.97
CA SER A 294 13.41 -12.63 4.49
C SER A 294 14.46 -12.81 3.40
N ARG A 295 15.35 -11.83 3.24
CA ARG A 295 16.38 -11.78 2.17
C ARG A 295 17.80 -11.91 2.73
N LYS A 296 18.70 -12.53 1.95
CA LYS A 296 20.11 -12.75 2.35
C LYS A 296 20.86 -11.42 2.52
N ASN A 297 20.56 -10.44 1.67
CA ASN A 297 21.24 -9.14 1.66
C ASN A 297 20.54 -8.07 2.53
N LYS A 298 19.57 -8.45 3.37
CA LYS A 298 18.75 -7.51 4.16
C LYS A 298 19.57 -6.56 5.03
N LEU A 299 20.52 -7.10 5.78
CA LEU A 299 21.41 -6.31 6.65
C LEU A 299 22.19 -5.25 5.86
N LYS A 300 22.75 -5.63 4.71
CA LYS A 300 23.54 -4.72 3.86
C LYS A 300 22.67 -3.62 3.26
N MET A 301 21.46 -3.95 2.81
CA MET A 301 20.52 -2.96 2.26
C MET A 301 19.99 -2.00 3.34
N LEU A 302 19.69 -2.49 4.55
CA LEU A 302 19.31 -1.64 5.68
C LEU A 302 20.43 -0.66 6.05
N GLN A 303 21.69 -1.11 6.08
CA GLN A 303 22.83 -0.22 6.32
C GLN A 303 22.96 0.86 5.25
N LEU A 304 22.74 0.53 3.97
CA LEU A 304 22.77 1.52 2.89
C LEU A 304 21.64 2.56 3.03
N LEU A 305 20.42 2.12 3.35
CA LEU A 305 19.28 3.01 3.58
C LEU A 305 19.49 3.90 4.81
N GLN A 306 20.03 3.36 5.90
CA GLN A 306 20.34 4.13 7.11
C GLN A 306 21.42 5.17 6.83
N LYS A 307 22.47 4.80 6.08
CA LYS A 307 23.52 5.74 5.65
C LYS A 307 22.95 6.86 4.78
N ALA A 308 22.06 6.54 3.84
CA ALA A 308 21.39 7.55 3.02
C ALA A 308 20.49 8.47 3.85
N ARG A 309 19.80 7.95 4.87
CA ARG A 309 18.98 8.74 5.80
C ARG A 309 19.82 9.71 6.62
N SER A 310 21.01 9.30 7.07
CA SER A 310 21.95 10.15 7.81
C SER A 310 22.61 11.23 6.96
N ASN A 311 22.69 11.04 5.65
CA ASN A 311 23.26 12.03 4.73
C ASN A 311 22.23 13.11 4.30
N ASN A 312 20.92 12.86 4.49
CA ASN A 312 19.82 13.75 4.13
C ASN A 312 19.19 14.47 5.35
N GLN A 313 19.87 14.49 6.52
CA GLN A 313 19.54 15.30 7.69
C GLN A 313 20.62 16.36 7.91
#